data_AF-A0A9Y2AFN7-F1
#
_entry.id   AF-A0A9Y2AFN7-F1
#
_cell.length_a   1.000
_cell.length_b   1.000
_cell.length_c   1.000
_cell.angle_alpha   90.00
_cell.angle_beta   90.00
_cell.angle_gamma   90.00
#
_symmetry.space_group_name_H-M   'P 1'
#
loop_
_entity.id
_entity.type
_entity.pdbx_description
1 polymer ?
#
loop_
_entity_poly.entity_id
_entity_poly.type
_entity_poly.pdbx_seq_one_letter_code
_entity_poly.pdbx_strand_id
1 'polypeptide(L)'
;MTNNIEKDLENLKVEDVFDMKFLQAFQDSFAKSLGMTAVTVDLEGNPITRPSYWTKFCMEYTRNSPIGNKRCMECDRIGGETSAKNGRPAIYECHAGLMDFAAPIMLNGKQIGSILGGQVLTEPLVESKYRKIAEEIGVNPEKYVAAVREINYMPRENLEAAANVLFLMANAFSQMGYYKFCLKDMSETINEKLMHVSATMEELAASANDVNENQNNLNNEIKNVNLISVKINEVTDLIKDIANETQLLGLNASIEAARAGVAGAGFGVVAQEIRKLSGNSKETVEKIREFTGMINSSVNETVDKGAATLEIVSQQTSAIESVANELVKLSETAAELYNLAHEK
;
A
#
# COMPACT_ATOMS: atom_id res chain seq x y z
N MET A 1 -2.92 -12.08 0.60
CA MET A 1 -3.44 -10.86 1.25
C MET A 1 -4.60 -10.38 0.40
N THR A 2 -5.77 -11.00 0.57
CA THR A 2 -7.03 -10.49 0.03
C THR A 2 -7.34 -9.20 0.78
N ASN A 3 -7.54 -8.12 0.01
CA ASN A 3 -7.57 -6.73 0.48
C ASN A 3 -8.58 -6.53 1.63
N ASN A 4 -8.16 -5.87 2.72
CA ASN A 4 -9.08 -5.36 3.75
C ASN A 4 -10.24 -4.57 3.13
N ILE A 5 -9.98 -3.89 2.01
CA ILE A 5 -10.96 -3.18 1.18
C ILE A 5 -12.18 -4.04 0.81
N GLU A 6 -12.01 -5.27 0.31
CA GLU A 6 -13.16 -6.10 -0.10
C GLU A 6 -14.03 -6.50 1.09
N LYS A 7 -13.40 -6.73 2.25
CA LYS A 7 -14.08 -7.11 3.48
C LYS A 7 -14.83 -5.94 4.13
N ASP A 8 -14.30 -4.73 4.01
CA ASP A 8 -14.96 -3.53 4.50
C ASP A 8 -16.10 -3.08 3.57
N LEU A 9 -15.95 -3.27 2.25
CA LEU A 9 -17.01 -3.02 1.26
C LEU A 9 -18.25 -3.91 1.46
N GLU A 10 -18.11 -5.10 2.04
CA GLU A 10 -19.24 -6.01 2.25
C GLU A 10 -20.31 -5.46 3.21
N ASN A 11 -19.94 -4.56 4.13
CA ASN A 11 -20.83 -4.06 5.18
C ASN A 11 -21.24 -2.60 5.01
N LEU A 12 -20.87 -1.95 3.90
CA LEU A 12 -21.22 -0.55 3.67
C LEU A 12 -22.71 -0.38 3.41
N LYS A 13 -23.27 0.65 4.04
CA LYS A 13 -24.65 1.11 3.86
C LYS A 13 -24.67 2.36 2.98
N VAL A 14 -25.86 2.79 2.58
CA VAL A 14 -26.03 4.01 1.80
C VAL A 14 -25.45 5.22 2.55
N GLU A 15 -25.63 5.28 3.87
CA GLU A 15 -25.17 6.35 4.74
C GLU A 15 -23.64 6.48 4.83
N ASP A 16 -22.91 5.42 4.50
CA ASP A 16 -21.44 5.42 4.50
C ASP A 16 -20.88 5.97 3.17
N VAL A 17 -21.69 5.94 2.12
CA VAL A 17 -21.30 6.28 0.74
C VAL A 17 -21.86 7.64 0.31
N PHE A 18 -23.05 8.00 0.80
CA PHE A 18 -23.76 9.22 0.43
C PHE A 18 -23.71 10.28 1.53
N ASP A 19 -23.54 11.55 1.15
CA ASP A 19 -23.94 12.64 2.03
C ASP A 19 -25.47 12.65 2.14
N MET A 20 -25.97 12.23 3.30
CA MET A 20 -27.39 12.14 3.59
C MET A 20 -28.11 13.50 3.55
N LYS A 21 -27.41 14.61 3.80
CA LYS A 21 -28.00 15.95 3.68
C LYS A 21 -28.23 16.31 2.23
N PHE A 22 -27.22 16.09 1.39
CA PHE A 22 -27.34 16.27 -0.05
C PHE A 22 -28.43 15.36 -0.63
N LEU A 23 -28.40 14.06 -0.30
CA LEU A 23 -29.37 13.08 -0.80
C LEU A 23 -30.82 13.50 -0.47
N GLN A 24 -31.07 13.92 0.78
CA GLN A 24 -32.38 14.42 1.18
C GLN A 24 -32.78 15.68 0.41
N ALA A 25 -31.88 16.66 0.27
CA ALA A 25 -32.18 17.93 -0.41
C ALA A 25 -32.42 17.73 -1.92
N PHE A 26 -31.64 16.86 -2.55
CA PHE A 26 -31.84 16.47 -3.95
C PHE A 26 -33.20 15.80 -4.11
N GLN A 27 -33.52 14.80 -3.27
CA GLN A 27 -34.78 14.07 -3.30
C GLN A 27 -35.99 15.01 -3.10
N ASP A 28 -35.92 15.92 -2.13
CA ASP A 28 -36.96 16.92 -1.86
C ASP A 28 -37.21 17.81 -3.08
N SER A 29 -36.13 18.27 -3.72
CA SER A 29 -36.20 19.13 -4.91
C SER A 29 -36.72 18.38 -6.14
N PHE A 30 -36.25 17.15 -6.35
CA PHE A 30 -36.69 16.26 -7.43
C PHE A 30 -38.18 15.96 -7.32
N ALA A 31 -38.62 15.48 -6.14
CA ALA A 31 -40.00 15.13 -5.85
C ALA A 31 -40.94 16.32 -6.06
N LYS A 32 -40.59 17.48 -5.50
CA LYS A 32 -41.37 18.71 -5.64
C LYS A 32 -41.46 19.21 -7.09
N SER A 33 -40.36 19.12 -7.85
CA SER A 33 -40.32 19.63 -9.23
C SER A 33 -41.16 18.79 -10.20
N LEU A 34 -41.20 17.48 -9.97
CA LEU A 34 -41.95 16.55 -10.82
C LEU A 34 -43.36 16.27 -10.30
N GLY A 35 -43.70 16.77 -9.11
CA GLY A 35 -44.99 16.51 -8.49
C GLY A 35 -45.20 15.03 -8.17
N MET A 36 -44.14 14.32 -7.81
CA MET A 36 -44.18 12.89 -7.48
C MET A 36 -43.50 12.64 -6.15
N THR A 37 -43.78 11.48 -5.56
CA THR A 37 -43.07 11.02 -4.38
C THR A 37 -41.63 10.61 -4.72
N ALA A 38 -40.70 10.82 -3.79
CA ALA A 38 -39.44 10.07 -3.74
C ALA A 38 -39.03 9.69 -2.31
N VAL A 39 -38.38 8.54 -2.14
CA VAL A 39 -37.82 8.07 -0.87
C VAL A 39 -36.67 7.09 -1.11
N THR A 40 -35.55 7.25 -0.41
CA THR A 40 -34.48 6.24 -0.36
C THR A 40 -34.71 5.25 0.77
N VAL A 41 -34.53 3.98 0.46
CA VAL A 41 -34.69 2.84 1.36
C VAL A 41 -33.43 1.97 1.44
N ASP A 42 -33.30 1.22 2.54
CA ASP A 42 -32.32 0.13 2.69
C ASP A 42 -32.71 -1.12 1.87
N LEU A 43 -31.99 -2.24 2.06
CA LEU A 43 -32.24 -3.49 1.34
C LEU A 43 -33.54 -4.17 1.75
N GLU A 44 -34.02 -3.90 2.96
CA GLU A 44 -35.26 -4.40 3.51
C GLU A 44 -36.48 -3.54 3.12
N GLY A 45 -36.25 -2.41 2.45
CA GLY A 45 -37.29 -1.47 2.05
C GLY A 45 -37.67 -0.46 3.13
N ASN A 46 -36.90 -0.36 4.22
CA ASN A 46 -37.13 0.65 5.25
C ASN A 46 -36.61 2.01 4.77
N PRO A 47 -37.37 3.10 4.95
CA PRO A 47 -36.89 4.44 4.64
C PRO A 47 -35.66 4.84 5.47
N ILE A 48 -34.59 5.23 4.79
CA ILE A 48 -33.39 5.84 5.40
C ILE A 48 -33.33 7.36 5.17
N THR A 49 -34.20 7.87 4.29
CA THR A 49 -34.46 9.31 4.12
C THR A 49 -35.88 9.63 4.58
N ARG A 50 -36.13 10.89 4.92
CA ARG A 50 -37.49 11.36 5.09
C ARG A 50 -38.19 11.33 3.73
N PRO A 51 -39.40 10.74 3.65
CA PRO A 51 -40.10 10.72 2.38
C PRO A 51 -40.47 12.11 1.88
N SER A 52 -40.31 12.32 0.57
CA SER A 52 -40.47 13.62 -0.09
C SER A 52 -41.76 13.67 -0.90
N TYR A 53 -42.52 14.76 -0.76
CA TYR A 53 -43.75 15.04 -1.54
C TYR A 53 -44.85 13.96 -1.44
N TRP A 54 -44.98 13.31 -0.28
CA TRP A 54 -45.97 12.25 -0.07
C TRP A 54 -47.41 12.75 -0.03
N THR A 55 -48.32 11.94 -0.56
CA THR A 55 -49.76 12.21 -0.59
C THR A 55 -50.51 11.52 0.55
N LYS A 56 -51.69 12.05 0.90
CA LYS A 56 -52.57 11.43 1.92
C LYS A 56 -52.98 10.01 1.54
N PHE A 57 -53.16 9.74 0.25
CA PHE A 57 -53.51 8.41 -0.26
C PHE A 57 -52.53 7.36 0.25
N CYS A 58 -51.23 7.54 -0.04
CA CYS A 58 -50.22 6.59 0.40
C CYS A 58 -50.00 6.62 1.91
N MET A 59 -50.05 7.80 2.54
CA MET A 59 -49.66 7.93 3.96
C MET A 59 -50.76 7.69 4.97
N GLU A 60 -51.86 8.41 4.85
CA GLU A 60 -52.94 8.37 5.83
C GLU A 60 -53.76 7.09 5.68
N TYR A 61 -53.82 6.55 4.46
CA TYR A 61 -54.69 5.45 4.11
C TYR A 61 -53.95 4.15 3.77
N THR A 62 -53.05 4.14 2.79
CA THR A 62 -52.40 2.87 2.36
C THR A 62 -51.40 2.35 3.39
N ARG A 63 -50.36 3.13 3.74
CA ARG A 63 -49.29 2.73 4.68
C ARG A 63 -49.73 2.76 6.14
N ASN A 64 -50.83 3.42 6.48
CA ASN A 64 -51.39 3.39 7.83
C ASN A 64 -52.22 2.11 8.10
N SER A 65 -52.65 1.41 7.06
CA SER A 65 -53.23 0.07 7.20
C SER A 65 -52.14 -0.97 7.48
N PRO A 66 -52.32 -1.90 8.46
CA PRO A 66 -51.36 -2.97 8.69
C PRO A 66 -51.11 -3.84 7.45
N ILE A 67 -52.14 -4.14 6.66
CA ILE A 67 -52.04 -4.93 5.43
C ILE A 67 -51.40 -4.10 4.33
N GLY A 68 -51.84 -2.85 4.17
CA GLY A 68 -51.32 -1.93 3.16
C GLY A 68 -49.84 -1.64 3.37
N ASN A 69 -49.40 -1.36 4.60
CA ASN A 69 -47.99 -1.12 4.92
C ASN A 69 -47.09 -2.29 4.55
N LYS A 70 -47.50 -3.52 4.93
CA LYS A 70 -46.74 -4.74 4.62
C LYS A 70 -46.59 -4.92 3.10
N ARG A 71 -47.67 -4.69 2.34
CA ARG A 71 -47.62 -4.78 0.87
C ARG A 71 -46.83 -3.64 0.24
N CYS A 72 -46.85 -2.44 0.81
CA CYS A 72 -46.00 -1.32 0.37
C CYS A 72 -44.52 -1.66 0.50
N MET A 73 -44.08 -2.12 1.67
CA MET A 73 -42.67 -2.48 1.91
C MET A 73 -42.22 -3.60 0.96
N GLU A 74 -43.10 -4.55 0.66
CA GLU A 74 -42.79 -5.62 -0.30
C GLU A 74 -42.66 -5.10 -1.74
N CYS A 75 -43.52 -4.16 -2.16
CA CYS A 75 -43.37 -3.48 -3.45
C CYS A 75 -42.04 -2.72 -3.53
N ASP A 76 -41.69 -1.99 -2.47
CA ASP A 76 -40.44 -1.23 -2.35
C ASP A 76 -39.21 -2.15 -2.51
N ARG A 77 -39.20 -3.29 -1.79
CA ARG A 77 -38.16 -4.32 -1.83
C ARG A 77 -38.04 -4.97 -3.21
N ILE A 78 -39.15 -5.49 -3.76
CA ILE A 78 -39.17 -6.17 -5.07
C ILE A 78 -38.74 -5.19 -6.17
N GLY A 79 -39.20 -3.95 -6.12
CA GLY A 79 -38.82 -2.89 -7.06
C GLY A 79 -37.31 -2.70 -7.07
N GLY A 80 -36.71 -2.50 -5.88
CA GLY A 80 -35.26 -2.37 -5.71
C GLY A 80 -34.49 -3.57 -6.26
N GLU A 81 -34.84 -4.79 -5.85
CA GLU A 81 -34.17 -6.03 -6.29
C GLU A 81 -34.26 -6.24 -7.80
N THR A 82 -35.44 -5.98 -8.38
CA THR A 82 -35.67 -6.08 -9.83
C THR A 82 -34.79 -5.08 -10.58
N SER A 83 -34.67 -3.86 -10.05
CA SER A 83 -33.85 -2.80 -10.62
C SER A 83 -32.37 -3.17 -10.59
N ALA A 84 -31.87 -3.63 -9.44
CA ALA A 84 -30.49 -4.07 -9.25
C ALA A 84 -30.12 -5.24 -10.16
N LYS A 85 -30.97 -6.27 -10.22
CA LYS A 85 -30.77 -7.45 -11.08
C LYS A 85 -30.69 -7.10 -12.57
N ASN A 86 -31.50 -6.13 -13.01
CA ASN A 86 -31.57 -5.76 -14.42
C ASN A 86 -30.57 -4.66 -14.80
N GLY A 87 -29.91 -4.02 -13.83
CA GLY A 87 -28.98 -2.91 -14.08
C GLY A 87 -29.63 -1.67 -14.69
N ARG A 88 -30.94 -1.46 -14.47
CA ARG A 88 -31.72 -0.33 -14.99
C ARG A 88 -32.94 -0.08 -14.09
N PRO A 89 -33.57 1.11 -14.12
CA PRO A 89 -34.76 1.36 -13.33
C PRO A 89 -35.85 0.32 -13.56
N ALA A 90 -36.46 -0.14 -12.47
CA ALA A 90 -37.66 -0.97 -12.50
C ALA A 90 -38.88 -0.06 -12.40
N ILE A 91 -39.79 -0.15 -13.36
CA ILE A 91 -41.04 0.62 -13.37
C ILE A 91 -42.18 -0.38 -13.26
N TYR A 92 -43.05 -0.18 -12.29
CA TYR A 92 -44.05 -1.16 -11.91
C TYR A 92 -45.31 -0.50 -11.37
N GLU A 93 -46.42 -1.21 -11.48
CA GLU A 93 -47.63 -0.85 -10.76
C GLU A 93 -47.53 -1.38 -9.33
N CYS A 94 -47.66 -0.51 -8.33
CA CYS A 94 -47.65 -0.92 -6.94
C CYS A 94 -48.99 -1.59 -6.57
N HIS A 95 -49.02 -2.31 -5.44
CA HIS A 95 -50.23 -2.99 -4.98
C HIS A 95 -51.45 -2.07 -4.76
N ALA A 96 -51.24 -0.75 -4.64
CA ALA A 96 -52.27 0.25 -4.43
C ALA A 96 -52.82 0.81 -5.75
N GLY A 97 -52.30 0.35 -6.89
CA GLY A 97 -52.76 0.68 -8.23
C GLY A 97 -52.11 1.90 -8.87
N LEU A 98 -51.13 2.52 -8.20
CA LEU A 98 -50.33 3.63 -8.71
C LEU A 98 -49.05 3.12 -9.40
N MET A 99 -48.48 3.93 -10.29
CA MET A 99 -47.20 3.62 -10.91
C MET A 99 -46.05 4.17 -10.08
N ASP A 100 -45.12 3.26 -9.78
CA ASP A 100 -43.90 3.50 -9.04
C ASP A 100 -42.69 3.10 -9.90
N PHE A 101 -41.51 3.53 -9.45
CA PHE A 101 -40.25 3.00 -9.93
C PHE A 101 -39.23 2.89 -8.80
N ALA A 102 -38.22 2.07 -9.05
CA ALA A 102 -37.05 1.92 -8.20
C ALA A 102 -35.77 2.07 -9.02
N ALA A 103 -34.84 2.88 -8.54
CA ALA A 103 -33.46 2.98 -9.00
C ALA A 103 -32.54 2.36 -7.94
N PRO A 104 -31.67 1.40 -8.27
CA PRO A 104 -30.84 0.74 -7.29
C PRO A 104 -29.62 1.61 -6.97
N ILE A 105 -29.18 1.58 -5.73
CA ILE A 105 -27.90 2.15 -5.32
C ILE A 105 -26.89 0.99 -5.30
N MET A 106 -26.00 1.00 -6.29
CA MET A 106 -25.04 -0.09 -6.53
C MET A 106 -23.63 0.34 -6.16
N LEU A 107 -22.95 -0.44 -5.32
CA LEU A 107 -21.54 -0.26 -4.93
C LEU A 107 -20.75 -1.51 -5.34
N ASN A 108 -19.80 -1.36 -6.26
CA ASN A 108 -18.98 -2.46 -6.78
C ASN A 108 -19.79 -3.73 -7.18
N GLY A 109 -20.93 -3.54 -7.86
CA GLY A 109 -21.80 -4.63 -8.29
C GLY A 109 -22.75 -5.20 -7.22
N LYS A 110 -22.66 -4.74 -5.96
CA LYS A 110 -23.57 -5.09 -4.88
C LYS A 110 -24.59 -3.96 -4.66
N GLN A 111 -25.86 -4.32 -4.47
CA GLN A 111 -26.87 -3.35 -4.05
C GLN A 111 -26.68 -3.01 -2.57
N ILE A 112 -26.72 -1.73 -2.22
CA ILE A 112 -26.68 -1.24 -0.83
C ILE A 112 -27.97 -0.52 -0.42
N GLY A 113 -28.85 -0.20 -1.37
CA GLY A 113 -30.15 0.41 -1.14
C GLY A 113 -30.87 0.72 -2.45
N SER A 114 -31.98 1.46 -2.38
CA SER A 114 -32.71 1.91 -3.57
C SER A 114 -33.31 3.30 -3.36
N ILE A 115 -33.34 4.10 -4.43
CA ILE A 115 -34.17 5.31 -4.49
C ILE A 115 -35.48 4.94 -5.18
N LEU A 116 -36.58 5.14 -4.48
CA LEU A 116 -37.93 4.90 -4.98
C LEU A 116 -38.55 6.23 -5.39
N GLY A 117 -39.40 6.20 -6.40
CA GLY A 117 -40.21 7.35 -6.77
C GLY A 117 -41.48 6.96 -7.52
N GLY A 118 -42.33 7.94 -7.78
CA GLY A 118 -43.62 7.73 -8.45
C GLY A 118 -44.79 8.06 -7.53
N GLN A 119 -45.65 7.09 -7.26
CA GLN A 119 -46.98 7.27 -6.68
C GLN A 119 -47.83 8.19 -7.55
N VAL A 120 -47.82 7.94 -8.85
CA VAL A 120 -48.53 8.72 -9.87
C VAL A 120 -49.51 7.86 -10.66
N LEU A 121 -50.47 8.51 -11.31
CA LEU A 121 -51.33 7.88 -12.30
C LEU A 121 -50.72 8.03 -13.68
N THR A 122 -50.53 6.95 -14.43
CA THR A 122 -50.15 7.01 -15.86
C THR A 122 -51.33 6.81 -16.80
N GLU A 123 -52.47 6.36 -16.26
CA GLU A 123 -53.71 6.09 -16.97
C GLU A 123 -54.89 6.81 -16.27
N PRO A 124 -56.02 7.03 -16.97
CA PRO A 124 -57.21 7.63 -16.37
C PRO A 124 -57.70 6.88 -15.13
N LEU A 125 -58.15 7.62 -14.12
CA LEU A 125 -58.60 7.07 -12.85
C LEU A 125 -59.87 6.20 -13.01
N VAL A 126 -59.77 4.93 -12.62
CA VAL A 126 -60.92 4.00 -12.54
C VAL A 126 -61.29 3.76 -11.08
N GLU A 127 -62.23 4.53 -10.54
CA GLU A 127 -62.53 4.53 -9.10
C GLU A 127 -62.95 3.16 -8.53
N SER A 128 -63.62 2.31 -9.31
CA SER A 128 -64.04 0.98 -8.87
C SER A 128 -62.85 0.09 -8.48
N LYS A 129 -61.70 0.26 -9.14
CA LYS A 129 -60.42 -0.42 -8.79
C LYS A 129 -59.99 -0.03 -7.38
N TYR A 130 -60.00 1.26 -7.07
CA TYR A 130 -59.54 1.78 -5.79
C TYR A 130 -60.51 1.49 -4.64
N ARG A 131 -61.82 1.44 -4.89
CA ARG A 131 -62.80 0.97 -3.88
C ARG A 131 -62.50 -0.47 -3.46
N LYS A 132 -62.22 -1.36 -4.42
CA LYS A 132 -61.87 -2.75 -4.14
C LYS A 132 -60.55 -2.87 -3.36
N ILE A 133 -59.52 -2.12 -3.76
CA ILE A 133 -58.23 -2.10 -3.03
C ILE A 133 -58.44 -1.64 -1.58
N ALA A 134 -59.26 -0.60 -1.35
CA ALA A 134 -59.56 -0.10 -0.02
C ALA A 134 -60.20 -1.18 0.87
N GLU A 135 -61.15 -1.95 0.34
CA GLU A 135 -61.76 -3.08 1.04
C GLU A 135 -60.72 -4.16 1.40
N GLU A 136 -59.82 -4.51 0.47
CA GLU A 136 -58.78 -5.52 0.69
C GLU A 136 -57.78 -5.13 1.79
N ILE A 137 -57.48 -3.84 1.92
CA ILE A 137 -56.55 -3.33 2.94
C ILE A 137 -57.28 -2.81 4.20
N GLY A 138 -58.61 -2.93 4.28
CA GLY A 138 -59.39 -2.56 5.47
C GLY A 138 -59.51 -1.05 5.72
N VAL A 139 -59.55 -0.24 4.67
CA VAL A 139 -59.67 1.23 4.74
C VAL A 139 -61.02 1.68 4.18
N ASN A 140 -61.56 2.81 4.66
CA ASN A 140 -62.82 3.37 4.16
C ASN A 140 -62.76 3.66 2.65
N PRO A 141 -63.58 3.01 1.80
CA PRO A 141 -63.48 3.12 0.34
C PRO A 141 -63.70 4.53 -0.20
N GLU A 142 -64.64 5.29 0.35
CA GLU A 142 -64.95 6.63 -0.16
C GLU A 142 -63.88 7.65 0.21
N LYS A 143 -63.29 7.56 1.41
CA LYS A 143 -62.12 8.38 1.76
C LYS A 143 -60.90 8.01 0.91
N TYR A 144 -60.71 6.72 0.61
CA TYR A 144 -59.62 6.25 -0.24
C TYR A 144 -59.73 6.76 -1.68
N VAL A 145 -60.93 6.70 -2.26
CA VAL A 145 -61.21 7.25 -3.59
C VAL A 145 -61.08 8.77 -3.61
N ALA A 146 -61.51 9.47 -2.56
CA ALA A 146 -61.29 10.91 -2.47
C ALA A 146 -59.80 11.25 -2.48
N ALA A 147 -58.98 10.50 -1.73
CA ALA A 147 -57.53 10.69 -1.69
C ALA A 147 -56.84 10.37 -3.02
N VAL A 148 -57.26 9.35 -3.78
CA VAL A 148 -56.63 9.03 -5.07
C VAL A 148 -56.91 10.09 -6.15
N ARG A 149 -58.02 10.83 -6.04
CA ARG A 149 -58.32 11.96 -6.96
C ARG A 149 -57.31 13.11 -6.84
N GLU A 150 -56.59 13.20 -5.71
CA GLU A 150 -55.52 14.19 -5.49
C GLU A 150 -54.16 13.73 -6.05
N ILE A 151 -54.05 12.50 -6.56
CA ILE A 151 -52.80 11.98 -7.14
C ILE A 151 -52.55 12.61 -8.51
N ASN A 152 -51.30 13.04 -8.73
CA ASN A 152 -50.89 13.62 -9.98
C ASN A 152 -50.88 12.60 -11.12
N TYR A 153 -51.38 13.04 -12.28
CA TYR A 153 -51.24 12.31 -13.53
C TYR A 153 -49.89 12.63 -14.16
N MET A 154 -49.17 11.60 -14.57
CA MET A 154 -47.90 11.70 -15.26
C MET A 154 -47.86 10.69 -16.42
N PRO A 155 -47.62 11.14 -17.67
CA PRO A 155 -47.41 10.22 -18.78
C PRO A 155 -46.29 9.22 -18.50
N ARG A 156 -46.44 7.97 -18.94
CA ARG A 156 -45.47 6.91 -18.68
C ARG A 156 -44.04 7.27 -19.14
N GLU A 157 -43.91 7.94 -20.29
CA GLU A 157 -42.62 8.41 -20.82
C GLU A 157 -41.92 9.39 -19.86
N ASN A 158 -42.67 10.28 -19.20
CA ASN A 158 -42.12 11.21 -18.22
C ASN A 158 -41.69 10.48 -16.93
N LEU A 159 -42.44 9.46 -16.51
CA LEU A 159 -42.06 8.62 -15.37
C LEU A 159 -40.79 7.82 -15.67
N GLU A 160 -40.66 7.28 -16.89
CA GLU A 160 -39.46 6.61 -17.38
C GLU A 160 -38.25 7.54 -17.38
N ALA A 161 -38.41 8.77 -17.87
CA ALA A 161 -37.36 9.79 -17.82
C ALA A 161 -36.95 10.14 -16.38
N ALA A 162 -37.93 10.33 -15.48
CA ALA A 162 -37.69 10.61 -14.07
C ALA A 162 -36.92 9.47 -13.37
N ALA A 163 -37.31 8.22 -13.63
CA ALA A 163 -36.64 7.04 -13.11
C ALA A 163 -35.18 6.96 -13.58
N ASN A 164 -34.93 7.27 -14.85
CA ASN A 164 -33.58 7.32 -15.40
C ASN A 164 -32.71 8.41 -14.75
N VAL A 165 -33.26 9.58 -14.45
CA VAL A 165 -32.51 10.65 -13.76
C VAL A 165 -32.05 10.18 -12.38
N LEU A 166 -32.93 9.59 -11.58
CA LEU A 166 -32.56 9.06 -10.26
C LEU A 166 -31.57 7.89 -10.35
N PHE A 167 -31.67 7.07 -11.37
CA PHE A 167 -30.71 5.99 -11.62
C PHE A 167 -29.31 6.50 -11.96
N LEU A 168 -29.20 7.47 -12.88
CA LEU A 168 -27.92 8.10 -13.21
C LEU A 168 -27.32 8.80 -11.99
N MET A 169 -28.16 9.47 -11.21
CA MET A 169 -27.76 10.09 -9.95
C MET A 169 -27.24 9.04 -8.96
N ALA A 170 -28.02 8.01 -8.65
CA ALA A 170 -27.64 6.94 -7.73
C ALA A 170 -26.30 6.30 -8.11
N ASN A 171 -26.09 6.02 -9.40
CA ASN A 171 -24.84 5.46 -9.89
C ASN A 171 -23.65 6.42 -9.75
N ALA A 172 -23.82 7.69 -10.14
CA ALA A 172 -22.74 8.68 -10.07
C ALA A 172 -22.30 8.93 -8.61
N PHE A 173 -23.25 9.10 -7.69
CA PHE A 173 -22.93 9.34 -6.28
C PHE A 173 -22.39 8.08 -5.59
N SER A 174 -22.90 6.90 -5.93
CA SER A 174 -22.36 5.65 -5.40
C SER A 174 -20.91 5.42 -5.83
N GLN A 175 -20.57 5.71 -7.10
CA GLN A 175 -19.18 5.69 -7.57
C GLN A 175 -18.32 6.73 -6.85
N MET A 176 -18.84 7.94 -6.63
CA MET A 176 -18.10 8.99 -5.93
C MET A 176 -17.81 8.60 -4.47
N GLY A 177 -18.79 8.05 -3.76
CA GLY A 177 -18.58 7.54 -2.40
C GLY A 177 -17.65 6.33 -2.35
N TYR A 178 -17.70 5.44 -3.34
CA TYR A 178 -16.71 4.36 -3.50
C TYR A 178 -15.30 4.91 -3.63
N TYR A 179 -15.07 5.88 -4.52
CA TYR A 179 -13.76 6.50 -4.68
C TYR A 179 -13.30 7.22 -3.42
N LYS A 180 -14.21 7.88 -2.69
CA LYS A 180 -13.90 8.49 -1.39
C LYS A 180 -13.42 7.45 -0.37
N PHE A 181 -14.09 6.30 -0.29
CA PHE A 181 -13.69 5.20 0.58
C PHE A 181 -12.31 4.65 0.19
N CYS A 182 -12.08 4.39 -1.09
CA CYS A 182 -10.78 3.94 -1.60
C CYS A 182 -9.66 4.96 -1.33
N LEU A 183 -9.92 6.26 -1.50
CA LEU A 183 -8.96 7.31 -1.21
C LEU A 183 -8.54 7.33 0.26
N LYS A 184 -9.51 7.14 1.18
CA LYS A 184 -9.23 7.05 2.62
C LYS A 184 -8.31 5.86 2.94
N ASP A 185 -8.68 4.67 2.49
CA ASP A 185 -7.91 3.43 2.74
C ASP A 185 -6.50 3.51 2.12
N MET A 186 -6.40 4.02 0.90
CA MET A 186 -5.11 4.25 0.24
C MET A 186 -4.24 5.23 1.02
N SER A 187 -4.82 6.32 1.54
CA SER A 187 -4.10 7.30 2.35
C SER A 187 -3.56 6.69 3.64
N GLU A 188 -4.37 5.89 4.34
CA GLU A 188 -3.95 5.21 5.57
C GLU A 188 -2.83 4.20 5.27
N THR A 189 -3.00 3.40 4.22
CA THR A 189 -1.98 2.45 3.76
C THR A 189 -0.67 3.14 3.39
N ILE A 190 -0.72 4.27 2.66
CA ILE A 190 0.50 5.03 2.31
C ILE A 190 1.21 5.48 3.59
N ASN A 191 0.50 6.01 4.57
CA ASN A 191 1.10 6.48 5.82
C ASN A 191 1.79 5.35 6.60
N GLU A 192 1.16 4.17 6.69
CA GLU A 192 1.78 2.98 7.29
C GLU A 192 3.06 2.56 6.56
N LYS A 193 3.03 2.54 5.21
CA LYS A 193 4.20 2.19 4.41
C LYS A 193 5.31 3.23 4.54
N LEU A 194 4.98 4.52 4.64
CA LEU A 194 5.96 5.58 4.86
C LEU A 194 6.68 5.42 6.19
N MET A 195 5.97 5.07 7.28
CA MET A 195 6.61 4.78 8.57
C MET A 195 7.60 3.62 8.47
N HIS A 196 7.23 2.54 7.77
CA HIS A 196 8.13 1.41 7.56
C HIS A 196 9.36 1.80 6.74
N VAL A 197 9.20 2.56 5.65
CA VAL A 197 10.35 3.00 4.84
C VAL A 197 11.25 3.94 5.64
N SER A 198 10.69 4.85 6.43
CA SER A 198 11.46 5.72 7.32
C SER A 198 12.33 4.94 8.30
N ALA A 199 11.77 3.94 8.98
CA ALA A 199 12.51 3.07 9.89
C ALA A 199 13.66 2.35 9.17
N THR A 200 13.40 1.79 7.98
CA THR A 200 14.46 1.13 7.20
C THR A 200 15.55 2.09 6.72
N MET A 201 15.24 3.38 6.50
CA MET A 201 16.22 4.40 6.14
C MET A 201 17.12 4.78 7.31
N GLU A 202 16.57 4.85 8.52
CA GLU A 202 17.35 5.07 9.74
C GLU A 202 18.32 3.91 10.00
N GLU A 203 17.85 2.66 9.86
CA GLU A 203 18.71 1.47 9.95
C GLU A 203 19.81 1.48 8.90
N LEU A 204 19.49 1.86 7.65
CA LEU A 204 20.46 1.93 6.57
C LEU A 204 21.51 3.02 6.80
N ALA A 205 21.11 4.15 7.40
CA ALA A 205 22.02 5.24 7.77
C ALA A 205 22.97 4.81 8.90
N ALA A 206 22.46 4.12 9.92
CA ALA A 206 23.28 3.55 10.98
C ALA A 206 24.29 2.54 10.42
N SER A 207 23.85 1.62 9.55
CA SER A 207 24.73 0.64 8.91
C SER A 207 25.81 1.29 8.04
N ALA A 208 25.50 2.37 7.31
CA ALA A 208 26.48 3.11 6.53
C ALA A 208 27.58 3.72 7.41
N ASN A 209 27.21 4.26 8.58
CA ASN A 209 28.18 4.77 9.57
C ASN A 209 29.06 3.66 10.13
N ASP A 210 28.47 2.51 10.48
CA ASP A 210 29.22 1.35 10.98
C ASP A 210 30.23 0.83 9.96
N VAL A 211 29.87 0.79 8.67
CA VAL A 211 30.81 0.39 7.60
C VAL A 211 31.95 1.40 7.49
N ASN A 212 31.67 2.70 7.59
CA ASN A 212 32.69 3.74 7.57
C ASN A 212 33.69 3.59 8.74
N GLU A 213 33.18 3.38 9.96
CA GLU A 213 34.02 3.15 11.13
C GLU A 213 34.87 1.89 10.99
N ASN A 214 34.27 0.78 10.56
CA ASN A 214 34.99 -0.47 10.31
C ASN A 214 36.08 -0.30 9.25
N GLN A 215 35.82 0.50 8.21
CA GLN A 215 36.80 0.76 7.15
C GLN A 215 37.96 1.64 7.65
N ASN A 216 37.70 2.59 8.55
CA ASN A 216 38.74 3.37 9.22
C ASN A 216 39.62 2.49 10.13
N ASN A 217 39.01 1.57 10.88
CA ASN A 217 39.73 0.61 11.71
C ASN A 217 40.58 -0.33 10.86
N LEU A 218 40.03 -0.86 9.76
CA LEU A 218 40.76 -1.69 8.80
C LEU A 218 41.98 -0.95 8.22
N ASN A 219 41.81 0.32 7.83
CA ASN A 219 42.91 1.14 7.32
C ASN A 219 44.04 1.34 8.36
N ASN A 220 43.70 1.42 9.65
CA ASN A 220 44.70 1.51 10.71
C ASN A 220 45.45 0.18 10.91
N GLU A 221 44.75 -0.96 10.88
CA GLU A 221 45.40 -2.28 10.94
C GLU A 221 46.30 -2.54 9.74
N ILE A 222 45.89 -2.11 8.55
CA ILE A 222 46.72 -2.17 7.34
C ILE A 222 48.03 -1.38 7.52
N LYS A 223 47.97 -0.17 8.09
CA LYS A 223 49.18 0.62 8.39
C LYS A 223 50.11 -0.12 9.35
N ASN A 224 49.55 -0.78 10.37
CA ASN A 224 50.34 -1.60 11.31
C ASN A 224 51.02 -2.77 10.60
N VAL A 225 50.30 -3.49 9.74
CA VAL A 225 50.87 -4.61 8.95
C VAL A 225 52.01 -4.11 8.06
N ASN A 226 51.82 -2.98 7.37
CA ASN A 226 52.86 -2.40 6.52
C ASN A 226 54.12 -2.03 7.34
N LEU A 227 53.94 -1.42 8.51
CA LEU A 227 55.04 -1.09 9.41
C LEU A 227 55.79 -2.33 9.93
N ILE A 228 55.07 -3.42 10.21
CA ILE A 228 55.68 -4.70 10.59
C ILE A 228 56.43 -5.31 9.41
N SER A 229 55.87 -5.29 8.20
CA SER A 229 56.53 -5.78 6.98
C SER A 229 57.87 -5.06 6.71
N VAL A 230 57.93 -3.74 6.92
CA VAL A 230 59.19 -2.97 6.81
C VAL A 230 60.22 -3.48 7.84
N LYS A 231 59.82 -3.66 9.10
CA LYS A 231 60.71 -4.18 10.16
C LYS A 231 61.21 -5.60 9.86
N ILE A 232 60.37 -6.46 9.27
CA ILE A 232 60.79 -7.80 8.86
C ILE A 232 61.88 -7.71 7.78
N ASN A 233 61.73 -6.81 6.81
CA ASN A 233 62.76 -6.59 5.78
C ASN A 233 64.08 -6.11 6.38
N GLU A 234 64.03 -5.15 7.33
CA GLU A 234 65.23 -4.69 8.05
C GLU A 234 65.95 -5.87 8.76
N VAL A 235 65.22 -6.69 9.51
CA VAL A 235 65.80 -7.86 10.20
C VAL A 235 66.35 -8.88 9.20
N THR A 236 65.64 -9.10 8.09
CA THR A 236 66.04 -10.04 7.05
C THR A 236 67.35 -9.60 6.38
N ASP A 237 67.55 -8.29 6.21
CA ASP A 237 68.80 -7.72 5.69
C ASP A 237 69.97 -7.96 6.66
N LEU A 238 69.77 -7.77 7.97
CA LEU A 238 70.79 -8.12 8.97
C LEU A 238 71.14 -9.62 8.93
N ILE A 239 70.15 -10.52 8.79
CA ILE A 239 70.40 -11.97 8.71
C ILE A 239 71.20 -12.30 7.44
N LYS A 240 70.91 -11.63 6.32
CA LYS A 240 71.66 -11.79 5.06
C LYS A 240 73.13 -11.40 5.25
N ASP A 241 73.39 -10.29 5.94
CA ASP A 241 74.74 -9.81 6.24
C ASP A 241 75.49 -10.78 7.17
N ILE A 242 74.84 -11.27 8.22
CA ILE A 242 75.41 -12.30 9.11
C ILE A 242 75.73 -13.58 8.32
N ALA A 243 74.85 -14.00 7.41
CA ALA A 243 75.08 -15.17 6.57
C ALA A 243 76.24 -14.95 5.57
N ASN A 244 76.43 -13.71 5.07
CA ASN A 244 77.58 -13.33 4.25
C ASN A 244 78.89 -13.43 5.04
N GLU A 245 78.94 -12.87 6.25
CA GLU A 245 80.11 -12.93 7.13
C GLU A 245 80.43 -14.36 7.56
N THR A 246 79.41 -15.14 7.93
CA THR A 246 79.57 -16.55 8.34
C THR A 246 80.11 -17.40 7.18
N GLN A 247 79.68 -17.13 5.95
CA GLN A 247 80.21 -17.79 4.75
C GLN A 247 81.70 -17.47 4.55
N LEU A 248 82.12 -16.21 4.79
CA LEU A 248 83.53 -15.79 4.70
C LEU A 248 84.38 -16.41 5.82
N LEU A 249 83.86 -16.45 7.06
CA LEU A 249 84.51 -17.12 8.18
C LEU A 249 84.70 -18.61 7.92
N GLY A 250 83.65 -19.29 7.43
CA GLY A 250 83.72 -20.69 7.02
C GLY A 250 84.73 -20.93 5.89
N LEU A 251 84.83 -20.01 4.93
CA LEU A 251 85.83 -20.07 3.86
C LEU A 251 87.26 -19.95 4.41
N ASN A 252 87.51 -18.96 5.28
CA ASN A 252 88.82 -18.77 5.90
C ASN A 252 89.22 -19.99 6.76
N ALA A 253 88.27 -20.55 7.51
CA ALA A 253 88.48 -21.78 8.29
C ALA A 253 88.77 -22.99 7.39
N SER A 254 88.08 -23.14 6.25
CA SER A 254 88.39 -24.20 5.27
C SER A 254 89.79 -24.07 4.69
N ILE A 255 90.24 -22.84 4.41
CA ILE A 255 91.59 -22.57 3.89
C ILE A 255 92.66 -22.97 4.93
N GLU A 256 92.48 -22.54 6.19
CA GLU A 256 93.46 -22.82 7.24
C GLU A 256 93.47 -24.32 7.62
N ALA A 257 92.31 -24.98 7.59
CA ALA A 257 92.21 -26.43 7.75
C ALA A 257 92.96 -27.20 6.64
N ALA A 258 92.86 -26.75 5.38
CA ALA A 258 93.63 -27.33 4.27
C ALA A 258 95.13 -27.08 4.45
N ARG A 259 95.52 -25.92 4.97
CA ARG A 259 96.91 -25.53 5.24
C ARG A 259 97.57 -26.39 6.33
N ALA A 260 96.80 -26.82 7.33
CA ALA A 260 97.25 -27.72 8.39
C ALA A 260 97.33 -29.20 7.96
N GLY A 261 96.98 -29.54 6.71
CA GLY A 261 97.08 -30.88 6.15
C GLY A 261 96.27 -31.92 6.93
N VAL A 262 96.89 -33.04 7.31
CA VAL A 262 96.20 -34.15 7.99
C VAL A 262 95.68 -33.74 9.38
N ALA A 263 96.39 -32.84 10.09
CA ALA A 263 95.97 -32.34 11.40
C ALA A 263 94.73 -31.42 11.32
N GLY A 264 94.46 -30.82 10.15
CA GLY A 264 93.32 -29.95 9.90
C GLY A 264 92.08 -30.64 9.34
N ALA A 265 92.15 -31.93 9.01
CA ALA A 265 91.08 -32.65 8.30
C ALA A 265 89.72 -32.57 9.01
N GLY A 266 89.69 -32.70 10.35
CA GLY A 266 88.45 -32.56 11.13
C GLY A 266 87.88 -31.14 11.12
N PHE A 267 88.74 -30.11 11.20
CA PHE A 267 88.33 -28.71 11.09
C PHE A 267 87.82 -28.35 9.69
N GLY A 268 88.34 -29.01 8.65
CA GLY A 268 87.88 -28.84 7.26
C GLY A 268 86.42 -29.25 7.08
N VAL A 269 86.01 -30.38 7.69
CA VAL A 269 84.61 -30.85 7.67
C VAL A 269 83.69 -29.85 8.35
N VAL A 270 84.06 -29.35 9.54
CA VAL A 270 83.27 -28.34 10.27
C VAL A 270 83.13 -27.05 9.46
N ALA A 271 84.22 -26.58 8.86
CA ALA A 271 84.21 -25.37 8.04
C ALA A 271 83.29 -25.51 6.79
N GLN A 272 83.24 -26.71 6.19
CA GLN A 272 82.35 -26.98 5.08
C GLN A 272 80.87 -27.01 5.51
N GLU A 273 80.57 -27.53 6.69
CA GLU A 273 79.21 -27.52 7.24
C GLU A 273 78.75 -26.09 7.60
N ILE A 274 79.65 -25.24 8.14
CA ILE A 274 79.39 -23.81 8.40
C ILE A 274 79.01 -23.10 7.09
N ARG A 275 79.79 -23.30 6.02
CA ARG A 275 79.49 -22.71 4.70
C ARG A 275 78.12 -23.16 4.20
N LYS A 276 77.83 -24.46 4.28
CA LYS A 276 76.52 -25.01 3.88
C LYS A 276 75.37 -24.38 4.67
N LEU A 277 75.52 -24.24 6.00
CA LEU A 277 74.51 -23.63 6.85
C LEU A 277 74.29 -22.14 6.52
N SER A 278 75.37 -21.40 6.24
CA SER A 278 75.26 -19.99 5.82
C SER A 278 74.64 -19.83 4.43
N GLY A 279 74.90 -20.77 3.51
CA GLY A 279 74.22 -20.83 2.21
C GLY A 279 72.72 -21.05 2.35
N ASN A 280 72.32 -22.03 3.18
CA ASN A 280 70.90 -22.28 3.49
C ASN A 280 70.23 -21.09 4.17
N SER A 281 70.96 -20.36 5.02
CA SER A 281 70.45 -19.14 5.68
C SER A 281 70.14 -18.05 4.65
N LYS A 282 71.00 -17.85 3.64
CA LYS A 282 70.74 -16.91 2.53
C LYS A 282 69.51 -17.30 1.72
N GLU A 283 69.38 -18.58 1.38
CA GLU A 283 68.20 -19.07 0.64
C GLU A 283 66.91 -18.84 1.45
N THR A 284 66.97 -19.05 2.77
CA THR A 284 65.83 -18.81 3.67
C THR A 284 65.45 -17.32 3.72
N VAL A 285 66.44 -16.42 3.78
CA VAL A 285 66.24 -14.96 3.71
C VAL A 285 65.54 -14.55 2.40
N GLU A 286 65.96 -15.10 1.26
CA GLU A 286 65.31 -14.78 -0.03
C GLU A 286 63.83 -15.23 -0.04
N LYS A 287 63.50 -16.39 0.55
CA LYS A 287 62.10 -16.83 0.72
C LYS A 287 61.29 -15.91 1.64
N ILE A 288 61.89 -15.38 2.71
CA ILE A 288 61.22 -14.42 3.60
C ILE A 288 60.93 -13.11 2.83
N ARG A 289 61.87 -12.63 2.00
CA ARG A 289 61.67 -11.47 1.12
C ARG A 289 60.55 -11.70 0.11
N GLU A 290 60.45 -12.90 -0.46
CA GLU A 290 59.35 -13.26 -1.34
C GLU A 290 57.99 -13.16 -0.62
N PHE A 291 57.86 -13.77 0.57
CA PHE A 291 56.61 -13.74 1.34
C PHE A 291 56.24 -12.32 1.80
N THR A 292 57.19 -11.50 2.24
CA THR A 292 56.92 -10.10 2.60
C THR A 292 56.52 -9.26 1.37
N GLY A 293 57.09 -9.55 0.21
CA GLY A 293 56.66 -8.98 -1.07
C GLY A 293 55.19 -9.32 -1.39
N MET A 294 54.79 -10.58 -1.22
CA MET A 294 53.40 -11.01 -1.39
C MET A 294 52.46 -10.32 -0.38
N ILE A 295 52.87 -10.19 0.88
CA ILE A 295 52.11 -9.46 1.92
C ILE A 295 51.89 -8.01 1.49
N ASN A 296 52.93 -7.31 1.04
CA ASN A 296 52.81 -5.92 0.60
C ASN A 296 51.85 -5.77 -0.59
N SER A 297 51.92 -6.68 -1.57
CA SER A 297 50.98 -6.68 -2.69
C SER A 297 49.54 -6.87 -2.23
N SER A 298 49.29 -7.82 -1.33
CA SER A 298 47.95 -8.09 -0.79
C SER A 298 47.42 -6.94 0.06
N VAL A 299 48.28 -6.28 0.83
CA VAL A 299 47.95 -5.08 1.60
C VAL A 299 47.51 -3.95 0.67
N ASN A 300 48.28 -3.67 -0.39
CA ASN A 300 47.93 -2.62 -1.35
C ASN A 300 46.57 -2.89 -2.03
N GLU A 301 46.32 -4.12 -2.45
CA GLU A 301 45.02 -4.50 -3.02
C GLU A 301 43.87 -4.32 -2.02
N THR A 302 44.13 -4.59 -0.73
CA THR A 302 43.14 -4.40 0.34
C THR A 302 42.84 -2.92 0.57
N VAL A 303 43.84 -2.04 0.47
CA VAL A 303 43.64 -0.58 0.53
C VAL A 303 42.78 -0.09 -0.62
N ASP A 304 43.05 -0.54 -1.84
CA ASP A 304 42.27 -0.15 -3.02
C ASP A 304 40.80 -0.57 -2.91
N LYS A 305 40.55 -1.82 -2.47
CA LYS A 305 39.19 -2.30 -2.19
C LYS A 305 38.52 -1.50 -1.07
N GLY A 306 39.27 -1.14 -0.04
CA GLY A 306 38.81 -0.29 1.04
C GLY A 306 38.37 1.10 0.60
N ALA A 307 39.13 1.72 -0.31
CA ALA A 307 38.78 3.01 -0.90
C ALA A 307 37.49 2.93 -1.72
N ALA A 308 37.33 1.86 -2.53
CA ALA A 308 36.09 1.62 -3.26
C ALA A 308 34.89 1.44 -2.32
N THR A 309 35.06 0.75 -1.18
CA THR A 309 34.01 0.62 -0.16
C THR A 309 33.59 1.99 0.40
N LEU A 310 34.54 2.90 0.69
CA LEU A 310 34.22 4.25 1.16
C LEU A 310 33.43 5.07 0.13
N GLU A 311 33.76 4.93 -1.15
CA GLU A 311 33.01 5.59 -2.23
C GLU A 311 31.56 5.08 -2.29
N ILE A 312 31.36 3.77 -2.20
CA ILE A 312 30.02 3.16 -2.17
C ILE A 312 29.23 3.67 -0.96
N VAL A 313 29.83 3.72 0.22
CA VAL A 313 29.17 4.24 1.43
C VAL A 313 28.77 5.71 1.24
N SER A 314 29.63 6.54 0.64
CA SER A 314 29.31 7.94 0.37
C SER A 314 28.13 8.11 -0.61
N GLN A 315 28.09 7.29 -1.67
CA GLN A 315 26.97 7.25 -2.61
C GLN A 315 25.68 6.78 -1.91
N GLN A 316 25.79 5.76 -1.06
CA GLN A 316 24.67 5.24 -0.28
C GLN A 316 24.09 6.30 0.67
N THR A 317 24.92 7.05 1.40
CA THR A 317 24.45 8.16 2.25
C THR A 317 23.69 9.21 1.46
N SER A 318 24.20 9.59 0.27
CA SER A 318 23.52 10.55 -0.61
C SER A 318 22.17 10.02 -1.10
N ALA A 319 22.08 8.73 -1.40
CA ALA A 319 20.82 8.08 -1.79
C ALA A 319 19.81 8.05 -0.63
N ILE A 320 20.26 7.80 0.61
CA ILE A 320 19.41 7.84 1.80
C ILE A 320 18.80 9.23 1.99
N GLU A 321 19.61 10.29 1.90
CA GLU A 321 19.13 11.68 1.99
C GLU A 321 18.11 12.00 0.90
N SER A 322 18.35 11.55 -0.33
CA SER A 322 17.41 11.73 -1.43
C SER A 322 16.08 11.02 -1.16
N VAL A 323 16.11 9.78 -0.64
CA VAL A 323 14.88 9.05 -0.31
C VAL A 323 14.15 9.70 0.85
N ALA A 324 14.86 10.17 1.88
CA ALA A 324 14.27 10.90 3.00
C ALA A 324 13.49 12.14 2.54
N ASN A 325 14.04 12.91 1.59
CA ASN A 325 13.34 14.05 1.01
C ASN A 325 12.08 13.66 0.23
N GLU A 326 12.11 12.56 -0.51
CA GLU A 326 10.92 12.05 -1.22
C GLU A 326 9.86 11.51 -0.26
N LEU A 327 10.25 10.94 0.88
CA LEU A 327 9.30 10.51 1.93
C LEU A 327 8.51 11.69 2.50
N VAL A 328 9.14 12.86 2.68
CA VAL A 328 8.44 14.08 3.12
C VAL A 328 7.35 14.47 2.12
N LYS A 329 7.68 14.54 0.83
CA LYS A 329 6.70 14.87 -0.22
C LYS A 329 5.56 13.84 -0.30
N LEU A 330 5.88 12.55 -0.14
CA LEU A 330 4.86 11.51 -0.11
C LEU A 330 3.95 11.63 1.11
N SER A 331 4.49 12.03 2.27
CA SER A 331 3.70 12.31 3.46
C SER A 331 2.75 13.49 3.25
N GLU A 332 3.21 14.57 2.63
CA GLU A 332 2.37 15.71 2.25
C GLU A 332 1.25 15.28 1.29
N THR A 333 1.58 14.51 0.26
CA THR A 333 0.60 13.98 -0.70
C THR A 333 -0.42 13.08 -0.02
N ALA A 334 0.01 12.22 0.91
CA ALA A 334 -0.89 11.37 1.69
C ALA A 334 -1.85 12.21 2.56
N ALA A 335 -1.36 13.29 3.17
CA ALA A 335 -2.19 14.20 3.94
C ALA A 335 -3.22 14.94 3.07
N GLU A 336 -2.87 15.33 1.84
CA GLU A 336 -3.82 15.90 0.87
C GLU A 336 -4.92 14.91 0.50
N LEU A 337 -4.56 13.65 0.21
CA LEU A 337 -5.53 12.59 -0.08
C LEU A 337 -6.46 12.33 1.11
N TYR A 338 -5.91 12.32 2.33
CA TYR A 338 -6.69 12.18 3.55
C TYR A 338 -7.73 13.29 3.67
N ASN A 339 -7.32 14.55 3.44
CA ASN A 339 -8.22 15.70 3.52
C ASN A 339 -9.32 15.64 2.45
N LEU A 340 -8.98 15.32 1.19
CA LEU A 340 -9.97 15.12 0.12
C LEU A 340 -10.99 14.02 0.45
N ALA A 341 -10.54 12.96 1.14
CA ALA A 341 -11.42 11.89 1.58
C ALA A 341 -12.29 12.25 2.80
N HIS A 342 -11.99 13.35 3.51
CA HIS A 342 -12.72 13.77 4.73
C HIS A 342 -13.48 15.10 4.59
N GLU A 343 -13.29 15.84 3.49
CA GLU A 343 -14.13 16.99 3.16
C GLU A 343 -15.61 16.54 3.03
N LYS A 344 -16.49 17.31 3.66
CA LYS A 344 -17.94 17.07 3.73
C LYS A 344 -18.69 17.95 2.76
#